data_AF-A0A3L6ZN65-F1
#
_entry.id   AF-A0A3L6ZN65-F1
#
_cell.length_a   1.000
_cell.length_b   1.000
_cell.length_c   1.000
_cell.angle_alpha   90.00
_cell.angle_beta   90.00
_cell.angle_gamma   90.00
#
_symmetry.space_group_name_H-M   'P 1'
#
loop_
_entity.id
_entity.type
_entity.pdbx_description
1 polymer ?
#
loop_
_entity_poly.entity_id
_entity_poly.type
_entity_poly.pdbx_seq_one_letter_code
_entity_poly.pdbx_strand_id
1 'polypeptide(L)' 'MSLLTEFPPGQWLVADRDRRIAIIRTVTVRDRKLYRAVTYAAESEGRSLIGYFPDLRMAAEVTWSTWTRHQRQNAGHPPK' A
#
# COMPACT_ATOMS: atom_id res chain seq x y z
N MET A 1 7.48 -10.52 -4.61
CA MET A 1 8.00 -9.26 -5.20
C MET A 1 6.78 -8.48 -5.63
N SER A 2 6.53 -7.28 -5.07
CA SER A 2 5.40 -6.45 -5.48
C SER A 2 5.70 -5.71 -6.79
N LEU A 3 4.69 -5.58 -7.65
CA LEU A 3 4.74 -4.66 -8.78
C LEU A 3 4.33 -3.26 -8.29
N LEU A 4 5.07 -2.24 -8.70
CA LEU A 4 4.78 -0.84 -8.42
C LEU A 4 4.55 -0.10 -9.74
N THR A 5 3.34 0.41 -9.99
CA THR A 5 2.98 1.09 -11.23
C THR A 5 2.49 2.49 -10.94
N GLU A 6 3.13 3.51 -11.51
CA GLU A 6 2.71 4.91 -11.34
C GLU A 6 1.49 5.23 -12.22
N PHE A 7 0.38 5.62 -11.60
CA PHE A 7 -0.84 6.07 -12.29
C PHE A 7 -1.86 6.67 -11.30
N PRO A 8 -2.27 7.95 -11.41
CA PRO A 8 -1.66 9.06 -12.15
C PRO A 8 -0.30 9.50 -11.57
N PRO A 9 0.42 10.50 -12.16
CA PRO A 9 1.69 10.99 -11.60
C PRO A 9 1.61 11.32 -10.11
N GLY A 10 2.61 10.86 -9.35
CA GLY A 10 2.64 11.01 -7.89
C GLY A 10 1.77 9.99 -7.14
N GLN A 11 1.16 9.01 -7.81
CA GLN A 11 0.45 7.89 -7.21
C GLN A 11 0.92 6.57 -7.80
N TRP A 12 1.13 5.57 -6.95
CA TRP A 12 1.58 4.23 -7.32
C TRP A 12 0.60 3.18 -6.83
N LEU A 13 0.20 2.27 -7.71
CA LEU A 13 -0.52 1.06 -7.38
C LEU A 13 0.49 -0.03 -7.00
N VAL A 14 0.27 -0.68 -5.86
CA VAL A 14 1.03 -1.84 -5.42
C VAL A 14 0.20 -3.09 -5.66
N ALA A 15 0.76 -4.05 -6.37
CA ALA A 15 0.10 -5.32 -6.70
C ALA A 15 0.94 -6.54 -6.32
N ASP A 16 0.24 -7.61 -5.95
CA ASP A 16 0.74 -8.97 -5.77
C ASP A 16 0.06 -9.88 -6.80
N ARG A 17 0.78 -10.22 -7.88
CA ARG A 17 0.20 -10.86 -9.09
C ARG A 17 -1.01 -10.06 -9.59
N ASP A 18 -2.17 -10.69 -9.73
CA ASP A 18 -3.41 -10.05 -10.21
C ASP A 18 -4.16 -9.28 -9.10
N ARG A 19 -3.66 -9.31 -7.86
CA ARG A 19 -4.31 -8.66 -6.72
C ARG A 19 -3.71 -7.29 -6.44
N ARG A 20 -4.56 -6.26 -6.50
CA ARG A 20 -4.24 -4.92 -6.01
C ARG A 20 -4.27 -4.92 -4.49
N ILE A 21 -3.19 -4.49 -3.85
CA ILE A 21 -3.03 -4.59 -2.39
C ILE A 21 -2.95 -3.23 -1.71
N ALA A 22 -2.38 -2.22 -2.37
CA ALA A 22 -2.23 -0.89 -1.80
C ALA A 22 -2.12 0.21 -2.86
N ILE A 23 -2.32 1.44 -2.42
CA ILE A 23 -2.05 2.66 -3.18
C ILE A 23 -1.10 3.51 -2.35
N ILE A 24 -0.01 3.97 -2.97
CA ILE A 24 0.91 4.94 -2.39
C ILE A 24 0.71 6.26 -3.13
N ARG A 25 0.53 7.36 -2.44
CA ARG A 25 0.43 8.68 -3.07
C ARG A 25 1.30 9.72 -2.40
N THR A 26 1.79 10.65 -3.19
CA THR A 26 2.48 11.83 -2.69
C THR A 26 1.48 12.74 -1.97
N VAL A 27 1.86 13.25 -0.80
CA VAL A 27 1.11 14.26 -0.04
C VAL A 27 2.06 15.30 0.52
N THR A 28 1.55 16.51 0.76
CA THR A 28 2.27 17.55 1.51
C THR A 28 1.66 17.63 2.91
N VAL A 29 2.49 17.51 3.94
CA VAL A 29 2.10 17.64 5.35
C VAL A 29 3.07 18.60 6.02
N ARG A 30 2.58 19.75 6.51
CA ARG A 30 3.41 20.79 7.16
C ARG A 30 4.67 21.10 6.33
N ASP A 31 4.46 21.41 5.05
CA ASP A 31 5.50 21.74 4.05
C ASP A 31 6.52 20.63 3.75
N ARG A 32 6.25 19.39 4.16
CA ARG A 32 7.06 18.21 3.83
C ARG A 32 6.34 17.31 2.84
N LYS A 33 7.03 16.94 1.76
CA LYS A 33 6.58 15.90 0.83
C LYS A 33 6.74 14.53 1.50
N LEU A 34 5.67 13.77 1.57
CA LEU A 34 5.64 12.40 2.13
C LEU A 34 4.91 11.46 1.16
N TYR A 35 5.11 10.16 1.37
CA TYR A 35 4.44 9.08 0.67
C TYR A 35 3.43 8.44 1.61
N ARG A 36 2.13 8.65 1.35
CA ARG A 36 1.04 8.05 2.11
C ARG A 36 0.64 6.73 1.48
N ALA A 37 0.83 5.62 2.20
CA ALA A 37 0.38 4.30 1.77
C ALA A 37 -0.94 3.91 2.44
N VAL A 38 -1.86 3.36 1.65
CA VAL A 38 -3.14 2.82 2.13
C VAL A 38 -3.43 1.47 1.49
N THR A 39 -4.27 0.67 2.13
CA THR A 39 -4.80 -0.56 1.51
C THR A 39 -5.58 -0.21 0.24
N TYR A 40 -5.62 -1.16 -0.69
CA TYR A 40 -6.44 -1.02 -1.88
C TYR A 40 -7.92 -1.27 -1.56
N ALA A 41 -8.77 -0.35 -1.99
CA ALA A 41 -10.21 -0.50 -2.14
C ALA A 41 -10.65 0.35 -3.34
N ALA A 42 -11.72 -0.06 -4.02
CA ALA A 42 -12.28 0.71 -5.14
C ALA A 42 -12.63 2.13 -4.66
N GLU A 43 -13.50 2.20 -3.65
CA GLU A 43 -13.87 3.45 -3.00
C GLU A 43 -12.84 3.91 -1.98
N SER A 44 -12.69 5.22 -1.85
CA SER A 44 -11.67 5.81 -0.97
C SER A 44 -11.92 5.53 0.51
N GLU A 45 -13.19 5.41 0.91
CA GLU A 45 -13.64 5.18 2.29
C GLU A 45 -13.28 3.77 2.81
N GLY A 46 -13.19 2.79 1.91
CA GLY A 46 -12.77 1.43 2.28
C GLY A 46 -11.26 1.27 2.51
N ARG A 47 -10.47 2.33 2.33
CA ARG A 47 -9.01 2.27 2.40
C ARG A 47 -8.54 2.54 3.81
N SER A 48 -7.77 1.61 4.36
CA SER A 48 -7.13 1.73 5.67
C SER A 48 -5.72 2.31 5.54
N LEU A 49 -5.31 3.17 6.47
CA LEU A 49 -3.97 3.74 6.50
C LEU A 49 -2.93 2.66 6.85
N ILE A 50 -1.89 2.55 6.03
CA ILE A 50 -0.69 1.76 6.36
C ILE A 50 0.33 2.68 7.02
N GLY A 51 0.59 3.85 6.44
CA GLY A 51 1.52 4.82 7.03
C GLY A 51 1.87 6.01 6.13
N TYR A 52 2.72 6.87 6.66
CA TYR A 52 3.36 7.98 5.95
C TYR A 52 4.87 7.76 5.98
N PHE A 53 5.53 7.90 4.83
CA PHE A 53 6.93 7.56 4.66
C PHE A 53 7.70 8.71 4.00
N PRO A 54 9.00 8.86 4.33
CA PRO A 54 9.83 9.91 3.75
C PRO A 54 10.18 9.66 2.27
N ASP A 55 10.19 8.40 1.83
CA ASP A 55 10.51 8.01 0.46
C ASP A 55 9.63 6.84 -0.03
N LEU A 56 9.56 6.70 -1.36
CA LEU A 56 8.71 5.70 -2.04
C LEU A 56 9.18 4.26 -1.78
N ARG A 57 10.49 4.04 -1.68
CA ARG A 57 11.05 2.70 -1.49
C ARG A 57 10.64 2.15 -0.13
N MET A 58 10.81 2.94 0.93
CA MET A 58 10.37 2.58 2.27
C MET A 58 8.85 2.31 2.31
N ALA A 59 8.06 3.17 1.66
CA ALA A 59 6.62 2.96 1.56
C ALA A 59 6.27 1.60 0.93
N ALA A 60 6.96 1.23 -0.16
CA ALA A 60 6.75 -0.04 -0.85
C ALA A 60 7.19 -1.25 0.01
N GLU A 61 8.38 -1.20 0.62
CA GLU A 61 8.92 -2.27 1.46
C GLU A 61 8.05 -2.55 2.69
N VAL A 62 7.60 -1.51 3.38
CA VAL A 62 6.73 -1.63 4.56
C VAL A 62 5.34 -2.12 4.17
N THR A 63 4.79 -1.62 3.06
CA THR A 63 3.50 -2.08 2.52
C THR A 63 3.54 -3.58 2.21
N TRP A 64 4.59 -4.05 1.53
CA TRP A 64 4.77 -5.46 1.20
C TRP A 64 4.92 -6.34 2.45
N SER A 65 5.71 -5.88 3.42
CA SER A 65 5.91 -6.59 4.69
C SER A 65 4.60 -6.71 5.49
N THR A 66 3.80 -5.65 5.50
CA THR A 66 2.47 -5.64 6.14
C THR A 66 1.51 -6.63 5.45
N TRP A 67 1.47 -6.61 4.11
CA TRP A 67 0.67 -7.53 3.31
C TRP A 67 1.01 -9.00 3.58
N THR A 68 2.29 -9.35 3.49
CA THR A 68 2.77 -10.73 3.68
C THR A 68 2.53 -11.23 5.10
N ARG A 69 2.71 -10.37 6.11
CA ARG A 69 2.37 -10.70 7.51
C ARG A 69 0.89 -11.02 7.68
N HIS A 70 0.01 -10.18 7.13
CA HIS A 70 -1.43 -10.38 7.20
C HIS A 70 -1.87 -11.67 6.46
N GLN A 71 -1.30 -11.93 5.28
CA GLN A 71 -1.56 -13.19 4.55
C GLN A 71 -1.14 -14.43 5.34
N ARG A 72 0.06 -14.41 5.96
CA ARG A 72 0.54 -15.53 6.79
C ARG A 72 -0.36 -15.80 7.99
N GLN A 73 -0.91 -14.76 8.62
CA GLN A 73 -1.81 -14.88 9.76
C GLN A 73 -3.17 -15.47 9.34
N ASN A 74 -3.68 -15.09 8.17
CA ASN A 74 -4.97 -15.56 7.68
C ASN A 74 -4.92 -16.93 7.00
N ALA A 75 -3.78 -17.34 6.44
CA ALA A 75 -3.60 -18.67 5.86
C ALA A 75 -3.65 -19.82 6.89
N GLY A 76 -3.57 -19.49 8.19
CA GLY A 76 -3.76 -20.44 9.28
C GLY A 76 -5.22 -20.68 9.72
N HIS A 77 -6.19 -20.01 9.08
CA HIS A 77 -7.62 -20.22 9.34
C HIS A 77 -8.30 -20.63 8.03
N PRO A 78 -8.71 -21.90 7.86
CA PRO A 78 -9.51 -22.26 6.70
C PRO A 78 -10.83 -21.47 6.72
N PRO A 79 -11.35 -21.02 5.56
CA PRO A 79 -12.69 -20.44 5.51
C PRO A 79 -13.69 -21.48 6.03
N LYS A 80 -14.58 -21.06 6.93
CA LYS A 80 -15.77 -21.84 7.31
C LYS A 80 -16.81 -21.81 6.21
#